data_AF-F8TH50-F1
#
_entry.id   AF-F8TH50-F1
#
_cell.length_a   1.000
_cell.length_b   1.000
_cell.length_c   1.000
_cell.angle_alpha   90.00
_cell.angle_beta   90.00
_cell.angle_gamma   90.00
#
_symmetry.space_group_name_H-M   'P 1'
#
loop_
_entity.id
_entity.type
_entity.pdbx_description
1 polymer ?
#
loop_
_entity_poly.entity_id
_entity_poly.type
_entity_poly.pdbx_seq_one_letter_code
_entity_poly.pdbx_strand_id
1 'polypeptide(L)'
;PDAPKGICGADADTIVARNFLRAVASGSGCYIHVVENTALNLKNTALERREIKGLNALDRLCTIFGITETDAYKKAVLVADAVLADLYKPDYEKMTLVEKMAYPPRYKKWQELGILPGGAKSEAVRGVVKCSTNLNSDPVDMLLDCLRLGISTGIYGLTLTNLLNDVLLGEPEIRFAPVGLRVINPDYINIMITGHQHSLFVDLQERLVSPEAIAAAKLVGAAGFKLVGCTCVGQDLQLRGSHYTEVFDGHAGNNYTSEAILATGAIDAVVSEFNCTLPGIEAVCDELQIKQICIDSVAKKSNAEMKPFVFSEREQLSRDIIDEVIESYKTRRGKVPLNLLPEHGNDNTLTGVSEISLKKFLGGSWQPLVDLIASGQIKGIVGVVGCSSLVAGGHDVLTVELTKKLIEKDILVLTAGCSSGGIENCGLMTPEAADLAGPSLRAVCKQLG
;
A
#
# COMPACT_ATOMS: atom_id res chain seq x y z
N PRO A 1 -22.36 -23.97 21.69
CA PRO A 1 -22.00 -25.37 21.36
C PRO A 1 -22.42 -26.31 22.49
N ASP A 2 -23.07 -27.43 22.18
CA ASP A 2 -23.61 -28.36 23.19
C ASP A 2 -22.56 -29.35 23.72
N ALA A 3 -21.38 -29.41 23.10
CA ALA A 3 -20.23 -30.20 23.53
C ALA A 3 -19.01 -29.30 23.80
N PRO A 4 -18.20 -29.59 24.84
CA PRO A 4 -17.04 -28.78 25.21
C PRO A 4 -15.84 -28.95 24.25
N LYS A 5 -15.88 -29.96 23.37
CA LYS A 5 -14.80 -30.29 22.43
C LYS A 5 -15.37 -30.69 21.07
N GLY A 6 -14.60 -30.45 20.01
CA GLY A 6 -14.85 -31.02 18.69
C GLY A 6 -14.58 -32.53 18.64
N ILE A 7 -14.90 -33.16 17.52
CA ILE A 7 -14.76 -34.62 17.33
C ILE A 7 -13.31 -35.10 17.58
N CYS A 8 -12.32 -34.31 17.18
CA CYS A 8 -10.91 -34.63 17.40
C CYS A 8 -10.40 -34.35 18.83
N GLY A 9 -11.25 -33.86 19.72
CA GLY A 9 -10.90 -33.54 21.11
C GLY A 9 -10.34 -32.12 21.33
N ALA A 10 -10.24 -31.30 20.28
CA ALA A 10 -9.87 -29.88 20.41
C ALA A 10 -10.97 -29.09 21.13
N ASP A 11 -10.59 -28.26 22.09
CA ASP A 11 -11.47 -27.34 22.81
C ASP A 11 -11.59 -25.98 22.09
N ALA A 12 -12.36 -25.07 22.69
CA ALA A 12 -12.60 -23.74 22.13
C ALA A 12 -11.30 -22.94 21.96
N ASP A 13 -10.40 -22.96 22.94
CA ASP A 13 -9.15 -22.20 22.90
C ASP A 13 -8.27 -22.66 21.74
N THR A 14 -8.13 -23.97 21.58
CA THR A 14 -7.40 -24.57 20.46
C THR A 14 -8.00 -24.16 19.12
N ILE A 15 -9.33 -24.25 18.97
CA ILE A 15 -10.01 -23.94 17.71
C ILE A 15 -9.85 -22.46 17.36
N VAL A 16 -10.03 -21.56 18.32
CA VAL A 16 -9.89 -20.11 18.11
C VAL A 16 -8.45 -19.75 17.74
N ALA A 17 -7.46 -20.27 18.47
CA ALA A 17 -6.05 -20.00 18.19
C ALA A 17 -5.62 -20.53 16.82
N ARG A 18 -6.07 -21.72 16.40
CA ARG A 18 -5.83 -22.25 15.04
C ARG A 18 -6.42 -21.35 13.97
N ASN A 19 -7.68 -20.94 14.13
CA ASN A 19 -8.34 -20.07 13.15
C ASN A 19 -7.63 -18.71 13.05
N PHE A 20 -7.24 -18.15 14.19
CA PHE A 20 -6.52 -16.88 14.24
C PHE A 20 -5.13 -16.98 13.61
N LEU A 21 -4.31 -17.97 13.97
CA LEU A 21 -2.98 -18.17 13.37
C LEU A 21 -3.08 -18.41 11.86
N ARG A 22 -4.08 -19.15 11.38
CA ARG A 22 -4.29 -19.35 9.94
C ARG A 22 -4.58 -18.04 9.22
N ALA A 23 -5.40 -17.17 9.82
CA ALA A 23 -5.67 -15.83 9.29
C ALA A 23 -4.41 -14.95 9.28
N VAL A 24 -3.65 -14.95 10.37
CA VAL A 24 -2.38 -14.20 10.50
C VAL A 24 -1.35 -14.69 9.47
N ALA A 25 -1.18 -16.01 9.30
CA ALA A 25 -0.27 -16.60 8.33
C ALA A 25 -0.66 -16.25 6.88
N SER A 26 -1.96 -16.27 6.57
CA SER A 26 -2.46 -15.88 5.25
C SER A 26 -2.20 -14.40 4.97
N GLY A 27 -2.49 -13.52 5.94
CA GLY A 27 -2.20 -12.10 5.84
C GLY A 27 -0.70 -11.80 5.71
N SER A 28 0.14 -12.48 6.50
CA SER A 28 1.60 -12.39 6.40
C SER A 28 2.09 -12.79 5.00
N GLY A 29 1.59 -13.90 4.46
CA GLY A 29 1.91 -14.35 3.11
C GLY A 29 1.64 -13.29 2.04
N CYS A 30 0.56 -12.50 2.17
CA CYS A 30 0.27 -11.41 1.26
C CYS A 30 1.34 -10.32 1.26
N TYR A 31 1.77 -9.86 2.44
CA TYR A 31 2.81 -8.83 2.53
C TYR A 31 4.20 -9.35 2.11
N ILE A 32 4.47 -10.64 2.36
CA ILE A 32 5.72 -11.28 1.92
C ILE A 32 5.78 -11.41 0.40
N HIS A 33 4.65 -11.69 -0.26
CA HIS A 33 4.55 -11.66 -1.73
C HIS A 33 4.91 -10.28 -2.31
N VAL A 34 4.39 -9.21 -1.71
CA VAL A 34 4.65 -7.83 -2.15
C VAL A 34 6.13 -7.44 -2.01
N VAL A 35 6.76 -7.72 -0.86
CA VAL A 35 8.17 -7.35 -0.65
C VAL A 35 9.11 -8.17 -1.54
N GLU A 36 8.78 -9.43 -1.81
CA GLU A 36 9.54 -10.29 -2.72
C GLU A 36 9.55 -9.72 -4.14
N ASN A 37 8.36 -9.39 -4.67
CA ASN A 37 8.24 -8.76 -5.99
C ASN A 37 8.99 -7.42 -6.05
N THR A 38 8.90 -6.62 -4.99
CA THR A 38 9.59 -5.33 -4.90
C THR A 38 11.12 -5.50 -4.90
N ALA A 39 11.65 -6.47 -4.15
CA ALA A 39 13.07 -6.77 -4.13
C ALA A 39 13.57 -7.30 -5.49
N LEU A 40 12.81 -8.19 -6.14
CA LEU A 40 13.11 -8.67 -7.50
C LEU A 40 13.12 -7.53 -8.51
N ASN A 41 12.14 -6.62 -8.44
CA ASN A 41 12.08 -5.44 -9.32
C ASN A 41 13.26 -4.50 -9.10
N LEU A 42 13.69 -4.27 -7.85
CA LEU A 42 14.89 -3.49 -7.54
C LEU A 42 16.13 -4.15 -8.14
N LYS A 43 16.30 -5.45 -7.92
CA LYS A 43 17.42 -6.21 -8.46
C LYS A 43 17.48 -6.11 -9.99
N ASN A 44 16.36 -6.37 -10.66
CA ASN A 44 16.32 -6.39 -12.13
C ASN A 44 16.50 -4.99 -12.73
N THR A 45 15.91 -3.95 -12.11
CA THR A 45 16.16 -2.53 -12.47
C THR A 45 17.65 -2.22 -12.42
N ALA A 46 18.32 -2.66 -11.36
CA ALA A 46 19.74 -2.42 -11.19
C ALA A 46 20.62 -3.22 -12.17
N LEU A 47 20.27 -4.48 -12.45
CA LEU A 47 20.98 -5.33 -13.41
C LEU A 47 20.89 -4.77 -14.85
N GLU A 48 19.73 -4.26 -15.23
CA GLU A 48 19.53 -3.57 -16.52
C GLU A 48 20.05 -2.12 -16.52
N ARG A 49 20.60 -1.66 -15.39
CA ARG A 49 21.11 -0.29 -15.20
C ARG A 49 20.09 0.79 -15.54
N ARG A 50 18.81 0.53 -15.24
CA ARG A 50 17.72 1.50 -15.35
C ARG A 50 17.76 2.48 -14.18
N GLU A 51 17.08 3.61 -14.33
CA GLU A 51 17.08 4.68 -13.32
C GLU A 51 16.73 4.19 -11.91
N ILE A 52 17.52 4.64 -10.93
CA ILE A 52 17.25 4.49 -9.50
C ILE A 52 16.89 5.87 -8.97
N LYS A 53 15.60 6.11 -8.72
CA LYS A 53 15.07 7.43 -8.34
C LYS A 53 15.50 7.85 -6.92
N GLY A 54 15.60 6.90 -5.99
CA GLY A 54 15.90 7.16 -4.57
C GLY A 54 17.33 6.79 -4.14
N LEU A 55 18.34 7.52 -4.61
CA LEU A 55 19.74 7.26 -4.24
C LEU A 55 20.01 7.42 -2.72
N ASN A 56 19.39 8.41 -2.06
CA ASN A 56 19.53 8.60 -0.62
C ASN A 56 18.93 7.44 0.18
N ALA A 57 17.77 6.92 -0.27
CA ALA A 57 17.15 5.74 0.33
C ALA A 57 18.03 4.50 0.17
N LEU A 58 18.70 4.37 -0.98
CA LEU A 58 19.63 3.27 -1.25
C LEU A 58 20.84 3.33 -0.32
N ASP A 59 21.46 4.50 -0.18
CA ASP A 59 22.60 4.70 0.72
C ASP A 59 22.25 4.45 2.18
N ARG A 60 21.03 4.84 2.58
CA ARG A 60 20.48 4.56 3.91
C ARG A 60 20.32 3.05 4.13
N LEU A 61 19.74 2.32 3.18
CA LEU A 61 19.62 0.85 3.26
C LEU A 61 20.99 0.17 3.30
N CYS A 62 21.95 0.61 2.47
CA CYS A 62 23.32 0.09 2.52
C CYS A 62 23.96 0.30 3.90
N THR A 63 23.76 1.49 4.50
CA THR A 63 24.26 1.79 5.84
C THR A 63 23.64 0.85 6.88
N ILE A 64 22.31 0.70 6.88
CA ILE A 64 21.60 -0.19 7.82
C ILE A 64 22.05 -1.65 7.62
N PHE A 65 22.22 -2.07 6.37
CA PHE A 65 22.59 -3.45 6.04
C PHE A 65 24.10 -3.72 6.19
N GLY A 66 24.92 -2.69 6.43
CA GLY A 66 26.38 -2.81 6.48
C GLY A 66 27.01 -3.20 5.14
N ILE A 67 26.44 -2.71 4.03
CA ILE A 67 26.92 -2.94 2.67
C ILE A 67 27.91 -1.84 2.28
N THR A 68 29.15 -2.22 1.99
CA THR A 68 30.19 -1.32 1.48
C THR A 68 30.37 -1.53 -0.02
N GLU A 69 29.85 -0.61 -0.81
CA GLU A 69 29.99 -0.56 -2.27
C GLU A 69 29.85 0.91 -2.72
N THR A 70 30.35 1.25 -3.90
CA THR A 70 30.34 2.60 -4.47
C THR A 70 29.42 2.72 -5.70
N ASP A 71 29.33 1.67 -6.54
CA ASP A 71 28.44 1.67 -7.69
C ASP A 71 26.98 1.51 -7.25
N ALA A 72 26.12 2.45 -7.65
CA ALA A 72 24.72 2.48 -7.25
C ALA A 72 23.93 1.24 -7.69
N TYR A 73 24.24 0.68 -8.86
CA TYR A 73 23.56 -0.52 -9.35
C TYR A 73 23.98 -1.75 -8.55
N LYS A 74 25.27 -1.90 -8.25
CA LYS A 74 25.76 -2.97 -7.36
C LYS A 74 25.18 -2.84 -5.95
N LYS A 75 25.10 -1.63 -5.39
CA LYS A 75 24.42 -1.37 -4.11
C LYS A 75 22.99 -1.89 -4.13
N ALA A 76 22.22 -1.54 -5.15
CA ALA A 76 20.82 -1.95 -5.29
C ALA A 76 20.67 -3.48 -5.42
N VAL A 77 21.55 -4.15 -6.18
CA VAL A 77 21.59 -5.62 -6.26
C VAL A 77 21.87 -6.23 -4.89
N LEU A 78 22.90 -5.75 -4.17
CA LEU A 78 23.26 -6.27 -2.85
C LEU A 78 22.16 -6.05 -1.80
N VAL A 79 21.48 -4.91 -1.83
CA VAL A 79 20.32 -4.63 -0.97
C VAL A 79 19.18 -5.59 -1.27
N ALA A 80 18.81 -5.76 -2.54
CA ALA A 80 17.76 -6.69 -2.95
C ALA A 80 18.10 -8.14 -2.58
N ASP A 81 19.34 -8.58 -2.83
CA ASP A 81 19.81 -9.92 -2.50
C ASP A 81 19.80 -10.19 -1.00
N ALA A 82 20.14 -9.21 -0.16
CA ALA A 82 20.06 -9.36 1.30
C ALA A 82 18.62 -9.60 1.77
N VAL A 83 17.64 -8.90 1.19
CA VAL A 83 16.22 -9.11 1.49
C VAL A 83 15.77 -10.49 1.02
N LEU A 84 16.02 -10.84 -0.26
CA LEU A 84 15.62 -12.12 -0.84
C LEU A 84 16.25 -13.30 -0.09
N ALA A 85 17.52 -13.21 0.29
CA ALA A 85 18.19 -14.26 1.07
C ALA A 85 17.47 -14.54 2.40
N ASP A 86 16.98 -13.52 3.09
CA ASP A 86 16.22 -13.68 4.33
C ASP A 86 14.82 -14.26 4.09
N LEU A 87 14.11 -13.83 3.04
CA LEU A 87 12.78 -14.35 2.73
C LEU A 87 12.77 -15.87 2.51
N TYR A 88 13.87 -16.39 1.93
CA TYR A 88 14.02 -17.78 1.50
C TYR A 88 14.74 -18.70 2.49
N LYS A 89 15.17 -18.20 3.65
CA LYS A 89 15.71 -19.06 4.71
C LYS A 89 14.70 -20.12 5.17
N PRO A 90 15.16 -21.27 5.70
CA PRO A 90 14.29 -22.16 6.44
C PRO A 90 13.82 -21.50 7.76
N ASP A 91 12.75 -22.01 8.37
CA ASP A 91 12.16 -21.42 9.59
C ASP A 91 13.08 -21.56 10.83
N TYR A 92 14.00 -22.53 10.81
CA TYR A 92 14.97 -22.74 11.88
C TYR A 92 16.20 -21.83 11.80
N GLU A 93 16.46 -21.17 10.66
CA GLU A 93 17.55 -20.20 10.51
C GLU A 93 17.02 -18.78 10.65
N LYS A 94 17.55 -18.01 11.62
CA LYS A 94 17.07 -16.66 11.89
C LYS A 94 17.36 -15.72 10.72
N MET A 95 16.37 -14.89 10.39
CA MET A 95 16.55 -13.80 9.45
C MET A 95 17.54 -12.76 10.01
N THR A 96 18.46 -12.32 9.17
CA THR A 96 19.61 -11.48 9.57
C THR A 96 19.29 -9.99 9.62
N LEU A 97 18.38 -9.50 8.78
CA LEU A 97 18.04 -8.07 8.76
C LEU A 97 17.14 -7.67 9.92
N VAL A 98 16.49 -8.62 10.61
CA VAL A 98 15.66 -8.35 11.80
C VAL A 98 16.45 -7.56 12.85
N GLU A 99 17.69 -7.96 13.14
CA GLU A 99 18.54 -7.27 14.11
C GLU A 99 18.92 -5.85 13.66
N LYS A 100 19.21 -5.70 12.36
CA LYS A 100 19.67 -4.43 11.77
C LYS A 100 18.56 -3.39 11.67
N MET A 101 17.33 -3.85 11.41
CA MET A 101 16.15 -3.00 11.19
C MET A 101 15.41 -2.65 12.48
N ALA A 102 15.57 -3.45 13.53
CA ALA A 102 14.77 -3.30 14.74
C ALA A 102 15.34 -2.27 15.71
N TYR A 103 14.45 -1.65 16.50
CA TYR A 103 14.86 -0.90 17.68
C TYR A 103 15.59 -1.83 18.67
N PRO A 104 16.85 -1.56 19.09
CA PRO A 104 17.66 -2.56 19.78
C PRO A 104 17.06 -3.15 21.07
N PRO A 105 16.41 -2.36 21.96
CA PRO A 105 15.71 -2.91 23.12
C PRO A 105 14.58 -3.86 22.76
N ARG A 106 13.89 -3.62 21.64
CA ARG A 106 12.81 -4.47 21.16
C ARG A 106 13.36 -5.79 20.59
N TYR A 107 14.45 -5.74 19.82
CA TYR A 107 15.14 -6.94 19.33
C TYR A 107 15.59 -7.84 20.47
N LYS A 108 16.26 -7.28 21.48
CA LYS A 108 16.67 -8.02 22.68
C LYS A 108 15.48 -8.71 23.35
N LYS A 109 14.33 -8.01 23.43
CA LYS A 109 13.13 -8.61 24.02
C LYS A 109 12.58 -9.78 23.20
N TRP A 110 12.60 -9.69 21.87
CA TRP A 110 12.20 -10.80 21.01
C TRP A 110 13.14 -12.00 21.12
N GLN A 111 14.43 -11.76 21.32
CA GLN A 111 15.43 -12.79 21.57
C GLN A 111 15.18 -13.50 22.91
N GLU A 112 14.98 -12.74 24.00
CA GLU A 112 14.64 -13.29 25.32
C GLU A 112 13.37 -14.15 25.30
N LEU A 113 12.38 -13.75 24.50
CA LEU A 113 11.11 -14.46 24.35
C LEU A 113 11.19 -15.65 23.37
N GLY A 114 12.30 -15.84 22.66
CA GLY A 114 12.45 -16.91 21.67
C GLY A 114 11.62 -16.73 20.39
N ILE A 115 11.11 -15.52 20.11
CA ILE A 115 10.19 -15.22 19.00
C ILE A 115 10.87 -14.57 17.79
N LEU A 116 12.20 -14.62 17.69
CA LEU A 116 12.88 -14.19 16.47
C LEU A 116 12.49 -15.10 15.28
N PRO A 117 11.97 -14.54 14.18
CA PRO A 117 11.53 -15.32 13.02
C PRO A 117 12.71 -15.87 12.22
N GLY A 118 12.52 -17.04 11.60
CA GLY A 118 13.33 -17.54 10.50
C GLY A 118 12.80 -17.04 9.16
N GLY A 119 13.11 -17.71 8.05
CA GLY A 119 12.79 -17.17 6.73
C GLY A 119 11.31 -16.91 6.50
N ALA A 120 10.97 -15.72 6.01
CA ALA A 120 9.62 -15.20 6.02
C ALA A 120 8.59 -16.09 5.30
N LYS A 121 8.96 -16.68 4.14
CA LYS A 121 8.10 -17.62 3.42
C LYS A 121 7.87 -18.90 4.22
N SER A 122 8.93 -19.41 4.84
CA SER A 122 8.89 -20.62 5.69
C SER A 122 8.05 -20.40 6.96
N GLU A 123 8.10 -19.22 7.58
CA GLU A 123 7.26 -18.88 8.73
C GLU A 123 5.76 -18.90 8.37
N ALA A 124 5.38 -18.33 7.22
CA ALA A 124 3.99 -18.34 6.76
C ALA A 124 3.49 -19.78 6.51
N VAL A 125 4.30 -20.61 5.85
CA VAL A 125 3.99 -22.04 5.62
C VAL A 125 3.86 -22.78 6.96
N ARG A 126 4.81 -22.57 7.87
CA ARG A 126 4.79 -23.16 9.22
C ARG A 126 3.49 -22.82 9.97
N GLY A 127 3.05 -21.56 9.91
CA GLY A 127 1.78 -21.14 10.52
C GLY A 127 0.59 -21.92 9.97
N VAL A 128 0.49 -22.07 8.65
CA VAL A 128 -0.58 -22.86 8.00
C VAL A 128 -0.50 -24.34 8.37
N VAL A 129 0.70 -24.92 8.35
CA VAL A 129 0.92 -26.33 8.74
C VAL A 129 0.47 -26.53 10.18
N LYS A 130 0.90 -25.71 11.14
CA LYS A 130 0.49 -25.84 12.55
C LYS A 130 -1.04 -25.83 12.75
N CYS A 131 -1.77 -25.10 11.91
CA CYS A 131 -3.23 -25.02 11.97
C CYS A 131 -3.97 -26.20 11.33
N SER A 132 -3.26 -27.14 10.69
CA SER A 132 -3.89 -28.26 9.98
C SER A 132 -4.44 -29.32 10.93
N THR A 133 -5.30 -30.17 10.38
CA THR A 133 -6.07 -31.18 11.13
C THR A 133 -5.15 -32.08 11.97
N ASN A 134 -5.42 -32.15 13.27
CA ASN A 134 -4.75 -33.02 14.25
C ASN A 134 -3.24 -32.75 14.46
N LEU A 135 -2.76 -31.54 14.15
CA LEU A 135 -1.39 -31.14 14.46
C LEU A 135 -1.32 -30.42 15.81
N ASN A 136 -1.14 -29.09 15.84
CA ASN A 136 -0.90 -28.37 17.07
C ASN A 136 -2.18 -28.15 17.89
N SER A 137 -2.18 -28.45 19.19
CA SER A 137 -3.29 -28.20 20.10
C SER A 137 -2.94 -27.27 21.27
N ASP A 138 -1.78 -26.62 21.24
CA ASP A 138 -1.38 -25.65 22.27
C ASP A 138 -1.70 -24.22 21.78
N PRO A 139 -2.69 -23.55 22.38
CA PRO A 139 -3.06 -22.18 21.98
C PRO A 139 -1.94 -21.16 22.24
N VAL A 140 -1.13 -21.34 23.29
CA VAL A 140 -0.05 -20.40 23.63
C VAL A 140 1.06 -20.48 22.58
N ASP A 141 1.46 -21.69 22.19
CA ASP A 141 2.45 -21.89 21.13
C ASP A 141 2.00 -21.26 19.80
N MET A 142 0.74 -21.47 19.39
CA MET A 142 0.19 -20.86 18.17
C MET A 142 0.12 -19.33 18.23
N LEU A 143 -0.19 -18.76 19.40
CA LEU A 143 -0.19 -17.30 19.59
C LEU A 143 1.23 -16.72 19.55
N LEU A 144 2.25 -17.46 20.02
CA LEU A 144 3.64 -17.07 19.86
C LEU A 144 4.07 -17.08 18.38
N ASP A 145 3.61 -18.04 17.56
CA ASP A 145 3.83 -17.98 16.11
C ASP A 145 3.14 -16.78 15.46
N CYS A 146 1.98 -16.34 15.95
CA CYS A 146 1.37 -15.09 15.48
C CYS A 146 2.29 -13.89 15.72
N LEU A 147 2.95 -13.83 16.89
CA LEU A 147 3.92 -12.77 17.20
C LEU A 147 5.17 -12.86 16.31
N ARG A 148 5.68 -14.07 16.03
CA ARG A 148 6.79 -14.29 15.10
C ARG A 148 6.46 -13.77 13.70
N LEU A 149 5.27 -14.13 13.19
CA LEU A 149 4.76 -13.64 11.91
C LEU A 149 4.55 -12.12 11.90
N GLY A 150 4.12 -11.54 13.02
CA GLY A 150 4.01 -10.10 13.19
C GLY A 150 5.35 -9.37 13.04
N ILE A 151 6.44 -9.94 13.59
CA ILE A 151 7.80 -9.37 13.44
C ILE A 151 8.26 -9.46 11.98
N SER A 152 8.12 -10.63 11.35
CA SER A 152 8.47 -10.84 9.93
C SER A 152 7.69 -9.89 9.02
N THR A 153 6.37 -9.81 9.20
CA THR A 153 5.48 -8.97 8.40
C THR A 153 5.78 -7.48 8.61
N GLY A 154 5.97 -7.05 9.86
CA GLY A 154 6.24 -5.65 10.18
C GLY A 154 7.56 -5.16 9.60
N ILE A 155 8.64 -5.94 9.73
CA ILE A 155 9.96 -5.53 9.23
C ILE A 155 10.05 -5.67 7.72
N TYR A 156 9.65 -6.82 7.17
CA TYR A 156 9.82 -7.10 5.75
C TYR A 156 8.65 -6.58 4.94
N GLY A 157 7.48 -7.15 5.21
CA GLY A 157 6.26 -6.89 4.45
C GLY A 157 5.78 -5.43 4.47
N LEU A 158 6.14 -4.65 5.48
CA LEU A 158 5.78 -3.24 5.61
C LEU A 158 7.00 -2.33 5.48
N THR A 159 7.92 -2.33 6.45
CA THR A 159 9.03 -1.35 6.49
C THR A 159 9.98 -1.50 5.31
N LEU A 160 10.47 -2.71 5.01
CA LEU A 160 11.37 -2.93 3.89
C LEU A 160 10.68 -2.75 2.54
N THR A 161 9.41 -3.15 2.38
CA THR A 161 8.63 -2.82 1.18
C THR A 161 8.68 -1.33 0.87
N ASN A 162 8.39 -0.48 1.87
CA ASN A 162 8.39 0.97 1.70
C ASN A 162 9.80 1.51 1.37
N LEU A 163 10.83 1.04 2.07
CA LEU A 163 12.20 1.49 1.83
C LEU A 163 12.74 1.05 0.46
N LEU A 164 12.39 -0.15 -0.01
CA LEU A 164 12.75 -0.61 -1.36
C LEU A 164 11.98 0.18 -2.43
N ASN A 165 10.70 0.49 -2.19
CA ASN A 165 9.92 1.38 -3.05
C ASN A 165 10.50 2.79 -3.07
N ASP A 166 11.01 3.34 -1.95
CA ASP A 166 11.70 4.63 -1.94
C ASP A 166 12.90 4.64 -2.90
N VAL A 167 13.66 3.55 -2.98
CA VAL A 167 14.78 3.41 -3.92
C VAL A 167 14.29 3.38 -5.38
N LEU A 168 13.30 2.56 -5.67
CA LEU A 168 12.79 2.35 -7.03
C LEU A 168 12.01 3.57 -7.57
N LEU A 169 11.20 4.18 -6.71
CA LEU A 169 10.08 5.05 -7.09
C LEU A 169 10.31 6.50 -6.68
N GLY A 170 11.35 6.78 -5.90
CA GLY A 170 11.66 8.10 -5.33
C GLY A 170 10.99 8.29 -3.97
N GLU A 171 11.68 8.97 -3.04
CA GLU A 171 11.19 9.17 -1.67
C GLU A 171 9.91 10.04 -1.63
N PRO A 172 8.95 9.78 -0.70
CA PRO A 172 7.78 10.62 -0.51
C PRO A 172 8.13 12.04 -0.07
N GLU A 173 7.37 13.02 -0.54
CA GLU A 173 7.54 14.44 -0.21
C GLU A 173 6.24 15.02 0.31
N ILE A 174 6.30 15.81 1.39
CA ILE A 174 5.11 16.50 1.92
C ILE A 174 4.58 17.45 0.86
N ARG A 175 3.31 17.25 0.48
CA ARG A 175 2.63 18.02 -0.56
C ARG A 175 1.13 18.01 -0.34
N PHE A 176 0.43 18.84 -1.10
CA PHE A 176 -1.02 18.76 -1.25
C PHE A 176 -1.39 18.00 -2.53
N ALA A 177 -2.50 17.27 -2.48
CA ALA A 177 -3.05 16.52 -3.59
C ALA A 177 -4.58 16.47 -3.54
N PRO A 178 -5.26 16.37 -4.69
CA PRO A 178 -6.68 16.10 -4.72
C PRO A 178 -6.98 14.63 -4.39
N VAL A 179 -8.17 14.39 -3.83
CA VAL A 179 -8.71 13.08 -3.46
C VAL A 179 -10.18 12.98 -3.81
N GLY A 180 -10.67 11.75 -3.96
CA GLY A 180 -12.08 11.47 -4.22
C GLY A 180 -12.42 11.36 -5.71
N LEU A 181 -13.72 11.26 -6.02
CA LEU A 181 -14.19 11.09 -7.40
C LEU A 181 -13.88 12.29 -8.31
N ARG A 182 -13.52 13.44 -7.74
CA ARG A 182 -13.09 14.63 -8.49
C ARG A 182 -11.80 14.43 -9.30
N VAL A 183 -10.99 13.43 -8.97
CA VAL A 183 -9.72 13.17 -9.67
C VAL A 183 -9.93 12.59 -11.07
N ILE A 184 -11.16 12.22 -11.42
CA ILE A 184 -11.50 11.63 -12.73
C ILE A 184 -11.68 12.74 -13.75
N ASN A 185 -10.86 12.74 -14.80
CA ASN A 185 -10.91 13.76 -15.85
C ASN A 185 -11.57 13.19 -17.13
N PRO A 186 -12.77 13.64 -17.51
CA PRO A 186 -13.50 13.07 -18.65
C PRO A 186 -12.86 13.35 -20.01
N ASP A 187 -11.97 14.35 -20.12
CA ASP A 187 -11.25 14.67 -21.36
C ASP A 187 -10.11 13.70 -21.66
N TYR A 188 -9.76 12.84 -20.69
CA TYR A 188 -8.68 11.88 -20.76
C TYR A 188 -9.21 10.44 -20.75
N ILE A 189 -8.37 9.52 -21.21
CA ILE A 189 -8.57 8.09 -21.01
C ILE A 189 -8.19 7.75 -19.57
N ASN A 190 -9.16 7.40 -18.73
CA ASN A 190 -8.92 7.15 -17.30
C ASN A 190 -8.68 5.65 -17.05
N ILE A 191 -7.55 5.34 -16.44
CA ILE A 191 -7.18 3.99 -16.02
C ILE A 191 -7.23 3.95 -14.50
N MET A 192 -8.16 3.17 -13.94
CA MET A 192 -8.15 2.88 -12.51
C MET A 192 -7.07 1.84 -12.23
N ILE A 193 -6.16 2.18 -11.32
CA ILE A 193 -5.15 1.25 -10.81
C ILE A 193 -5.43 0.92 -9.35
N THR A 194 -5.38 -0.37 -9.04
CA THR A 194 -5.78 -0.91 -7.74
C THR A 194 -4.91 -2.09 -7.35
N GLY A 195 -4.67 -2.24 -6.05
CA GLY A 195 -3.65 -3.16 -5.52
C GLY A 195 -2.73 -2.47 -4.51
N HIS A 196 -1.53 -3.00 -4.35
CA HIS A 196 -0.53 -2.63 -3.36
C HIS A 196 0.91 -2.56 -3.91
N GLN A 197 1.20 -2.94 -5.16
CA GLN A 197 2.57 -2.96 -5.71
C GLN A 197 2.79 -1.88 -6.78
N HIS A 198 3.13 -0.66 -6.37
CA HIS A 198 3.43 0.45 -7.28
C HIS A 198 4.59 0.14 -8.24
N SER A 199 5.58 -0.64 -7.82
CA SER A 199 6.74 -1.01 -8.66
C SER A 199 6.37 -1.75 -9.95
N LEU A 200 5.20 -2.39 -10.04
CA LEU A 200 4.73 -3.05 -11.27
C LEU A 200 4.20 -2.08 -12.32
N PHE A 201 3.87 -0.84 -11.93
CA PHE A 201 3.29 0.16 -12.83
C PHE A 201 4.31 1.14 -13.41
N VAL A 202 5.60 1.05 -13.06
CA VAL A 202 6.62 2.06 -13.45
C VAL A 202 6.70 2.23 -14.96
N ASP A 203 6.85 1.14 -15.69
CA ASP A 203 6.98 1.16 -17.16
C ASP A 203 5.69 1.68 -17.83
N LEU A 204 4.53 1.30 -17.29
CA LEU A 204 3.24 1.79 -17.77
C LEU A 204 3.11 3.30 -17.58
N GLN A 205 3.44 3.83 -16.39
CA GLN A 205 3.42 5.28 -16.10
C GLN A 205 4.29 6.07 -17.07
N GLU A 206 5.52 5.61 -17.31
CA GLU A 206 6.48 6.25 -18.22
C GLU A 206 5.97 6.25 -19.68
N ARG A 207 5.31 5.17 -20.11
CA ARG A 207 4.76 5.08 -21.47
C ARG A 207 3.49 5.88 -21.68
N LEU A 208 2.63 5.99 -20.68
CA LEU A 208 1.36 6.73 -20.80
C LEU A 208 1.58 8.22 -21.10
N VAL A 209 2.76 8.77 -20.75
CA VAL A 209 3.16 10.15 -21.04
C VAL A 209 4.09 10.30 -22.25
N SER A 210 4.40 9.19 -22.93
CA SER A 210 5.22 9.23 -24.14
C SER A 210 4.52 10.01 -25.26
N PRO A 211 5.27 10.71 -26.14
CA PRO A 211 4.70 11.38 -27.29
C PRO A 211 3.85 10.45 -28.17
N GLU A 212 4.25 9.19 -28.32
CA GLU A 212 3.54 8.17 -29.07
C GLU A 212 2.20 7.83 -28.44
N ALA A 213 2.14 7.59 -27.13
CA ALA A 213 0.89 7.29 -26.43
C ALA A 213 -0.06 8.50 -26.45
N ILE A 214 0.45 9.71 -26.20
CA ILE A 214 -0.37 10.93 -26.26
C ILE A 214 -0.93 11.15 -27.67
N ALA A 215 -0.13 10.92 -28.71
CA ALA A 215 -0.60 11.00 -30.10
C ALA A 215 -1.72 9.97 -30.37
N ALA A 216 -1.55 8.73 -29.89
CA ALA A 216 -2.56 7.68 -30.04
C ALA A 216 -3.88 8.01 -29.32
N ALA A 217 -3.82 8.55 -28.10
CA ALA A 217 -5.00 9.03 -27.37
C ALA A 217 -5.73 10.16 -28.11
N LYS A 218 -4.98 11.11 -28.70
CA LYS A 218 -5.55 12.22 -29.49
C LYS A 218 -6.25 11.75 -30.75
N LEU A 219 -5.77 10.68 -31.40
CA LEU A 219 -6.43 10.10 -32.58
C LEU A 219 -7.83 9.56 -32.27
N VAL A 220 -8.10 9.21 -31.01
CA VAL A 220 -9.42 8.73 -30.56
C VAL A 220 -10.23 9.82 -29.84
N GLY A 221 -9.74 11.06 -29.84
CA GLY A 221 -10.43 12.22 -29.28
C GLY A 221 -10.21 12.47 -27.80
N ALA A 222 -9.24 11.80 -27.16
CA ALA A 222 -8.85 12.07 -25.78
C ALA A 222 -7.61 13.00 -25.72
N ALA A 223 -7.47 13.77 -24.65
CA ALA A 223 -6.31 14.65 -24.43
C ALA A 223 -5.01 13.87 -24.13
N GLY A 224 -5.15 12.66 -23.58
CA GLY A 224 -4.07 11.79 -23.14
C GLY A 224 -4.61 10.69 -22.22
N PHE A 225 -3.76 10.20 -21.32
CA PHE A 225 -4.13 9.22 -20.29
C PHE A 225 -4.03 9.79 -18.89
N LYS A 226 -4.86 9.30 -17.98
CA LYS A 226 -4.78 9.57 -16.55
C LYS A 226 -4.91 8.31 -15.74
N LEU A 227 -4.09 8.20 -14.69
CA LEU A 227 -4.19 7.16 -13.68
C LEU A 227 -5.01 7.68 -12.51
N VAL A 228 -6.08 6.95 -12.20
CA VAL A 228 -6.93 7.15 -11.03
C VAL A 228 -6.53 6.11 -10.00
N GLY A 229 -5.87 6.55 -8.94
CA GLY A 229 -5.40 5.66 -7.88
C GLY A 229 -6.57 5.18 -7.02
N CYS A 230 -6.57 3.89 -6.66
CA CYS A 230 -7.45 3.34 -5.63
C CYS A 230 -6.65 2.46 -4.68
N THR A 231 -7.15 2.26 -3.47
CA THR A 231 -6.53 1.39 -2.44
C THR A 231 -5.09 1.82 -2.09
N CYS A 232 -4.23 0.88 -1.67
CA CYS A 232 -2.89 1.19 -1.18
C CYS A 232 -1.94 1.62 -2.30
N VAL A 233 -2.07 1.07 -3.52
CA VAL A 233 -1.23 1.51 -4.65
C VAL A 233 -1.54 2.97 -5.04
N GLY A 234 -2.81 3.35 -5.04
CA GLY A 234 -3.21 4.75 -5.26
C GLY A 234 -2.66 5.68 -4.19
N GLN A 235 -2.64 5.23 -2.93
CA GLN A 235 -2.04 5.99 -1.84
C GLN A 235 -0.51 6.11 -1.99
N ASP A 236 0.20 5.03 -2.33
CA ASP A 236 1.66 5.05 -2.52
C ASP A 236 2.06 5.99 -3.66
N LEU A 237 1.31 5.97 -4.76
CA LEU A 237 1.42 6.95 -5.85
C LEU A 237 1.20 8.38 -5.39
N GLN A 238 0.19 8.62 -4.56
CA GLN A 238 -0.11 9.96 -4.06
C GLN A 238 1.00 10.49 -3.16
N LEU A 239 1.52 9.65 -2.25
CA LEU A 239 2.68 9.96 -1.40
C LEU A 239 3.91 10.34 -2.24
N ARG A 240 4.07 9.70 -3.42
CA ARG A 240 5.20 9.87 -4.34
C ARG A 240 4.89 10.76 -5.54
N GLY A 241 3.75 11.45 -5.53
CA GLY A 241 3.24 12.03 -6.76
C GLY A 241 4.09 13.20 -7.29
N SER A 242 5.06 13.71 -6.52
CA SER A 242 6.04 14.68 -7.04
C SER A 242 6.90 14.09 -8.17
N HIS A 243 7.02 12.75 -8.23
CA HIS A 243 7.72 12.02 -9.29
C HIS A 243 6.81 11.64 -10.48
N TYR A 244 5.49 11.82 -10.38
CA TYR A 244 4.50 11.30 -11.34
C TYR A 244 3.40 12.31 -11.70
N THR A 245 3.73 13.60 -11.78
CA THR A 245 2.77 14.72 -11.89
C THR A 245 1.98 14.77 -13.20
N GLU A 246 2.46 14.16 -14.27
CA GLU A 246 1.84 14.23 -15.59
C GLU A 246 0.66 13.25 -15.74
N VAL A 247 0.84 12.01 -15.29
CA VAL A 247 -0.12 10.91 -15.52
C VAL A 247 -1.06 10.68 -14.34
N PHE A 248 -0.64 10.95 -13.11
CA PHE A 248 -1.41 10.62 -11.91
C PHE A 248 -2.23 11.82 -11.42
N ASP A 249 -3.55 11.72 -11.45
CA ASP A 249 -4.46 12.82 -11.08
C ASP A 249 -4.95 12.76 -9.62
N GLY A 250 -4.72 11.66 -8.90
CA GLY A 250 -4.97 11.59 -7.46
C GLY A 250 -5.51 10.25 -6.98
N HIS A 251 -5.71 10.17 -5.67
CA HIS A 251 -6.23 8.99 -4.99
C HIS A 251 -7.76 9.13 -4.83
N ALA A 252 -8.52 8.26 -5.49
CA ALA A 252 -9.97 8.34 -5.46
C ALA A 252 -10.57 7.78 -4.15
N GLY A 253 -9.93 6.79 -3.53
CA GLY A 253 -10.36 6.25 -2.24
C GLY A 253 -9.94 4.81 -1.98
N ASN A 254 -10.58 4.19 -1.00
CA ASN A 254 -10.29 2.83 -0.57
C ASN A 254 -11.08 1.76 -1.34
N ASN A 255 -10.93 0.50 -0.96
CA ASN A 255 -11.47 -0.66 -1.66
C ASN A 255 -12.99 -0.58 -1.90
N TYR A 256 -13.77 -0.05 -0.95
CA TYR A 256 -15.22 0.09 -1.08
C TYR A 256 -15.65 1.29 -1.94
N THR A 257 -14.71 2.18 -2.28
CA THR A 257 -14.95 3.28 -3.23
C THR A 257 -14.89 2.79 -4.68
N SER A 258 -14.30 1.62 -4.94
CA SER A 258 -14.05 1.06 -6.28
C SER A 258 -15.32 0.98 -7.14
N GLU A 259 -16.42 0.44 -6.62
CA GLU A 259 -17.67 0.31 -7.38
C GLU A 259 -18.26 1.69 -7.72
N ALA A 260 -18.21 2.64 -6.79
CA ALA A 260 -18.68 4.01 -7.01
C ALA A 260 -17.82 4.76 -8.05
N ILE A 261 -16.50 4.55 -8.04
CA ILE A 261 -15.57 5.09 -9.04
C ILE A 261 -15.95 4.59 -10.44
N LEU A 262 -16.18 3.28 -10.58
CA LEU A 262 -16.56 2.70 -11.86
C LEU A 262 -17.94 3.16 -12.33
N ALA A 263 -18.90 3.31 -11.40
CA ALA A 263 -20.25 3.78 -11.66
C ALA A 263 -20.33 5.23 -12.19
N THR A 264 -19.24 6.00 -12.09
CA THR A 264 -19.14 7.30 -12.79
C THR A 264 -19.17 7.15 -14.31
N GLY A 265 -18.92 5.94 -14.85
CA GLY A 265 -18.87 5.67 -16.28
C GLY A 265 -17.62 6.20 -16.98
N ALA A 266 -16.76 6.95 -16.27
CA ALA A 266 -15.62 7.66 -16.84
C ALA A 266 -14.28 6.93 -16.71
N ILE A 267 -14.21 5.83 -15.96
CA ILE A 267 -13.06 4.92 -15.96
C ILE A 267 -13.14 4.04 -17.19
N ASP A 268 -12.11 4.01 -18.02
CA ASP A 268 -12.03 3.27 -19.28
C ASP A 268 -11.49 1.85 -19.09
N ALA A 269 -10.56 1.66 -18.16
CA ALA A 269 -10.06 0.34 -17.79
C ALA A 269 -9.68 0.24 -16.31
N VAL A 270 -9.68 -0.98 -15.78
CA VAL A 270 -9.10 -1.33 -14.48
C VAL A 270 -7.86 -2.18 -14.71
N VAL A 271 -6.71 -1.73 -14.21
CA VAL A 271 -5.49 -2.54 -14.15
C VAL A 271 -5.21 -2.89 -12.69
N SER A 272 -5.37 -4.17 -12.35
CA SER A 272 -5.24 -4.67 -10.99
C SER A 272 -4.02 -5.57 -10.86
N GLU A 273 -3.28 -5.45 -9.77
CA GLU A 273 -2.10 -6.29 -9.54
C GLU A 273 -2.15 -7.10 -8.24
N PHE A 274 -2.86 -6.67 -7.18
CA PHE A 274 -2.89 -7.44 -5.93
C PHE A 274 -4.25 -7.37 -5.20
N ASN A 275 -4.23 -7.64 -3.90
CA ASN A 275 -5.38 -7.62 -2.99
C ASN A 275 -6.17 -6.29 -3.04
N CYS A 276 -7.36 -6.31 -2.45
CA CYS A 276 -8.32 -5.19 -2.40
C CYS A 276 -8.96 -4.79 -3.74
N THR A 277 -8.66 -5.50 -4.82
CA THR A 277 -9.51 -5.53 -6.03
C THR A 277 -10.68 -6.47 -5.76
N LEU A 278 -11.88 -5.94 -5.53
CA LEU A 278 -13.05 -6.73 -5.10
C LEU A 278 -13.68 -7.48 -6.28
N PRO A 279 -14.09 -8.76 -6.14
CA PRO A 279 -14.87 -9.45 -7.17
C PRO A 279 -16.20 -8.76 -7.53
N GLY A 280 -16.74 -7.92 -6.64
CA GLY A 280 -17.96 -7.15 -6.92
C GLY A 280 -17.84 -6.20 -8.12
N ILE A 281 -16.63 -5.73 -8.44
CA ILE A 281 -16.41 -4.86 -9.60
C ILE A 281 -16.64 -5.59 -10.94
N GLU A 282 -16.62 -6.92 -10.96
CA GLU A 282 -16.73 -7.73 -12.18
C GLU A 282 -18.04 -7.42 -12.91
N ALA A 283 -19.17 -7.41 -12.18
CA ALA A 283 -20.49 -7.11 -12.75
C ALA A 283 -20.60 -5.66 -13.23
N VAL A 284 -20.05 -4.72 -12.46
CA VAL A 284 -20.04 -3.28 -12.83
C VAL A 284 -19.22 -3.08 -14.11
N CYS A 285 -18.08 -3.78 -14.23
CA CYS A 285 -17.25 -3.71 -15.42
C CYS A 285 -17.96 -4.29 -16.65
N ASP A 286 -18.64 -5.43 -16.53
CA ASP A 286 -19.40 -6.00 -17.65
C ASP A 286 -20.53 -5.07 -18.11
N GLU A 287 -21.32 -4.54 -17.17
CA GLU A 287 -22.44 -3.64 -17.46
C GLU A 287 -21.98 -2.35 -18.14
N LEU A 288 -20.90 -1.75 -17.63
CA LEU A 288 -20.35 -0.50 -18.16
C LEU A 288 -19.30 -0.72 -19.25
N GLN A 289 -19.12 -1.98 -19.70
CA GLN A 289 -18.17 -2.40 -20.74
C GLN A 289 -16.69 -2.07 -20.42
N ILE A 290 -16.34 -1.92 -19.14
CA ILE A 290 -14.99 -1.57 -18.66
C ILE A 290 -14.04 -2.74 -18.86
N LYS A 291 -12.91 -2.47 -19.51
CA LYS A 291 -11.85 -3.46 -19.67
C LYS A 291 -11.17 -3.72 -18.33
N GLN A 292 -11.07 -4.98 -17.92
CA GLN A 292 -10.31 -5.38 -16.73
C GLN A 292 -9.07 -6.18 -17.13
N ILE A 293 -7.92 -5.82 -16.57
CA ILE A 293 -6.63 -6.47 -16.80
C ILE A 293 -5.98 -6.78 -15.44
N CYS A 294 -5.72 -8.05 -15.17
CA CYS A 294 -4.95 -8.50 -14.02
C CYS A 294 -3.49 -8.73 -14.43
N ILE A 295 -2.54 -8.14 -13.69
CA ILE A 295 -1.10 -8.30 -13.94
C ILE A 295 -0.36 -9.12 -12.89
N ASP A 296 -1.04 -9.60 -11.84
CA ASP A 296 -0.57 -10.71 -11.00
C ASP A 296 -1.63 -11.81 -10.92
N SER A 297 -1.17 -13.06 -11.03
CA SER A 297 -2.00 -14.26 -10.98
C SER A 297 -2.75 -14.42 -9.66
N VAL A 298 -2.19 -13.93 -8.55
CA VAL A 298 -2.81 -14.03 -7.22
C VAL A 298 -4.05 -13.12 -7.08
N ALA A 299 -4.24 -12.19 -8.01
CA ALA A 299 -5.33 -11.22 -8.01
C ALA A 299 -6.40 -11.46 -9.11
N LYS A 300 -6.27 -12.54 -9.90
CA LYS A 300 -7.13 -12.84 -11.06
C LYS A 300 -8.62 -12.70 -10.74
N LYS A 301 -9.32 -11.92 -11.57
CA LYS A 301 -10.80 -11.82 -11.61
C LYS A 301 -11.39 -12.74 -12.65
N SER A 302 -12.61 -13.23 -12.44
CA SER A 302 -13.18 -14.28 -13.29
C SER A 302 -13.31 -13.82 -14.75
N ASN A 303 -13.79 -12.58 -14.97
CA ASN A 303 -14.03 -11.96 -16.27
C ASN A 303 -12.90 -11.04 -16.77
N ALA A 304 -11.83 -10.82 -15.99
CA ALA A 304 -10.70 -9.99 -16.44
C ALA A 304 -9.73 -10.75 -17.35
N GLU A 305 -8.98 -10.04 -18.18
CA GLU A 305 -7.84 -10.63 -18.87
C GLU A 305 -6.66 -10.83 -17.91
N MET A 306 -5.88 -11.89 -18.09
CA MET A 306 -4.65 -12.10 -17.33
C MET A 306 -3.44 -11.79 -18.22
N LYS A 307 -2.67 -10.77 -17.87
CA LYS A 307 -1.41 -10.42 -18.51
C LYS A 307 -0.30 -10.31 -17.46
N PRO A 308 0.28 -11.44 -17.00
CA PRO A 308 1.20 -11.44 -15.87
C PRO A 308 2.38 -10.50 -16.09
N PHE A 309 2.72 -9.72 -15.07
CA PHE A 309 3.93 -8.91 -15.08
C PHE A 309 5.15 -9.83 -15.04
N VAL A 310 5.97 -9.72 -16.09
CA VAL A 310 7.31 -10.30 -16.16
C VAL A 310 8.26 -9.16 -16.45
N PHE A 311 9.26 -8.96 -15.58
CA PHE A 311 10.13 -7.78 -15.65
C PHE A 311 10.77 -7.59 -17.03
N SER A 312 11.26 -8.67 -17.66
CA SER A 312 11.88 -8.61 -18.99
C SER A 312 10.90 -8.31 -20.14
N GLU A 313 9.60 -8.50 -19.93
CA GLU A 313 8.53 -8.31 -20.93
C GLU A 313 7.67 -7.08 -20.65
N ARG A 314 7.94 -6.35 -19.56
CA ARG A 314 7.17 -5.19 -19.06
C ARG A 314 6.87 -4.15 -20.15
N GLU A 315 7.80 -3.94 -21.07
CA GLU A 315 7.64 -2.98 -22.16
C GLU A 315 6.53 -3.37 -23.13
N GLN A 316 6.45 -4.67 -23.44
CA GLN A 316 5.40 -5.22 -24.28
C GLN A 316 4.07 -5.21 -23.53
N LEU A 317 4.08 -5.63 -22.26
CA LEU A 317 2.90 -5.58 -21.40
C LEU A 317 2.28 -4.19 -21.35
N SER A 318 3.08 -3.14 -21.13
CA SER A 318 2.59 -1.77 -21.10
C SER A 318 1.99 -1.32 -22.44
N ARG A 319 2.58 -1.71 -23.57
CA ARG A 319 2.03 -1.42 -24.91
C ARG A 319 0.69 -2.11 -25.11
N ASP A 320 0.59 -3.39 -24.78
CA ASP A 320 -0.64 -4.17 -24.90
C ASP A 320 -1.76 -3.57 -24.03
N ILE A 321 -1.43 -3.15 -22.80
CA ILE A 321 -2.38 -2.46 -21.91
C ILE A 321 -2.84 -1.15 -22.56
N ILE A 322 -1.93 -0.31 -23.06
CA ILE A 322 -2.29 0.96 -23.70
C ILE A 322 -3.24 0.74 -24.89
N ASP A 323 -2.92 -0.20 -25.77
CA ASP A 323 -3.74 -0.52 -26.95
C ASP A 323 -5.16 -0.98 -26.56
N GLU A 324 -5.28 -1.84 -25.54
CA GLU A 324 -6.56 -2.33 -25.05
C GLU A 324 -7.39 -1.26 -24.34
N VAL A 325 -6.74 -0.37 -23.60
CA VAL A 325 -7.41 0.74 -22.93
C VAL A 325 -7.94 1.74 -23.98
N ILE A 326 -7.16 2.04 -25.02
CA ILE A 326 -7.61 2.89 -26.15
C ILE A 326 -8.85 2.27 -26.81
N GLU A 327 -8.84 0.96 -27.07
CA GLU A 327 -9.99 0.29 -27.69
C GLU A 327 -11.22 0.28 -26.77
N SER A 328 -11.01 0.12 -25.46
CA SER A 328 -12.08 0.25 -24.47
C SER A 328 -12.68 1.66 -24.49
N TYR A 329 -11.85 2.70 -24.49
CA TYR A 329 -12.28 4.09 -24.59
C TYR A 329 -13.15 4.32 -25.84
N LYS A 330 -12.67 3.92 -27.03
CA LYS A 330 -13.40 4.05 -28.29
C LYS A 330 -14.75 3.33 -28.27
N THR A 331 -14.79 2.13 -27.69
CA THR A 331 -16.00 1.31 -27.68
C THR A 331 -17.07 1.90 -26.78
N ARG A 332 -16.67 2.54 -25.69
CA ARG A 332 -17.54 2.95 -24.59
C ARG A 332 -17.95 4.40 -24.62
N ARG A 333 -17.03 5.29 -24.99
CA ARG A 333 -17.28 6.74 -24.95
C ARG A 333 -18.38 7.11 -25.94
N GLY A 334 -19.37 7.85 -25.43
CA GLY A 334 -20.61 8.16 -26.14
C GLY A 334 -21.73 7.12 -26.01
N LYS A 335 -21.45 5.91 -25.50
CA LYS A 335 -22.47 4.88 -25.19
C LYS A 335 -22.78 4.78 -23.71
N VAL A 336 -21.75 4.87 -22.86
CA VAL A 336 -21.89 4.82 -21.40
C VAL A 336 -22.12 6.24 -20.86
N PRO A 337 -23.17 6.49 -20.07
CA PRO A 337 -23.40 7.80 -19.47
C PRO A 337 -22.31 8.14 -18.45
N LEU A 338 -21.91 9.42 -18.42
CA LEU A 338 -20.94 9.92 -17.45
C LEU A 338 -21.68 10.53 -16.25
N ASN A 339 -21.52 9.93 -15.07
CA ASN A 339 -22.09 10.36 -13.79
C ASN A 339 -20.97 10.93 -12.90
N LEU A 340 -20.36 12.03 -13.35
CA LEU A 340 -19.23 12.65 -12.65
C LEU A 340 -19.68 13.34 -11.36
N LEU A 341 -18.82 13.29 -10.34
CA LEU A 341 -19.01 13.95 -9.05
C LEU A 341 -17.82 14.87 -8.75
N PRO A 342 -17.71 16.03 -9.44
CA PRO A 342 -16.54 16.92 -9.36
C PRO A 342 -16.35 17.54 -7.97
N GLU A 343 -17.41 17.62 -7.17
CA GLU A 343 -17.34 18.16 -5.81
C GLU A 343 -16.99 17.11 -4.75
N HIS A 344 -16.97 15.81 -5.09
CA HIS A 344 -16.66 14.76 -4.13
C HIS A 344 -15.18 14.76 -3.73
N GLY A 345 -14.90 14.59 -2.44
CA GLY A 345 -13.55 14.59 -1.87
C GLY A 345 -13.02 16.01 -1.64
N ASN A 346 -11.70 16.18 -1.68
CA ASN A 346 -11.02 17.44 -1.34
C ASN A 346 -9.89 17.70 -2.35
N ASP A 347 -9.58 18.96 -2.64
CA ASP A 347 -8.51 19.38 -3.57
C ASP A 347 -7.17 19.67 -2.87
N ASN A 348 -7.19 19.86 -1.56
CA ASN A 348 -6.06 20.32 -0.74
C ASN A 348 -5.69 19.33 0.39
N THR A 349 -5.69 18.03 0.11
CA THR A 349 -5.31 17.00 1.10
C THR A 349 -3.80 16.95 1.28
N LEU A 350 -3.33 17.06 2.53
CA LEU A 350 -1.94 16.85 2.93
C LEU A 350 -1.56 15.37 2.79
N THR A 351 -0.49 15.09 2.06
CA THR A 351 0.05 13.75 1.87
C THR A 351 1.58 13.79 1.89
N GLY A 352 2.22 12.63 1.72
CA GLY A 352 3.67 12.51 1.64
C GLY A 352 4.40 12.56 2.99
N VAL A 353 3.68 12.36 4.10
CA VAL A 353 4.26 12.30 5.45
C VAL A 353 4.95 10.95 5.64
N SER A 354 6.28 10.95 5.64
CA SER A 354 7.15 9.81 5.91
C SER A 354 8.08 10.13 7.09
N GLU A 355 8.82 9.13 7.61
CA GLU A 355 9.83 9.38 8.65
C GLU A 355 10.84 10.45 8.21
N ILE A 356 11.20 10.44 6.92
CA ILE A 356 12.21 11.34 6.35
C ILE A 356 11.62 12.73 6.09
N SER A 357 10.45 12.80 5.44
CA SER A 357 9.85 14.08 5.08
C SER A 357 9.34 14.83 6.32
N LEU A 358 8.78 14.13 7.31
CA LEU A 358 8.37 14.74 8.57
C LEU A 358 9.58 15.27 9.35
N LYS A 359 10.66 14.49 9.46
CA LYS A 359 11.87 14.94 10.14
C LYS A 359 12.48 16.17 9.45
N LYS A 360 12.47 16.20 8.11
CA LYS A 360 12.92 17.36 7.32
C LYS A 360 12.03 18.58 7.59
N PHE A 361 10.72 18.41 7.60
CA PHE A 361 9.74 19.46 7.93
C PHE A 361 9.98 20.04 9.33
N LEU A 362 10.33 19.20 10.30
CA LEU A 362 10.69 19.60 11.67
C LEU A 362 12.12 20.16 11.81
N GLY A 363 12.79 20.54 10.71
CA GLY A 363 14.13 21.13 10.74
C GLY A 363 15.28 20.13 10.90
N GLY A 364 15.07 18.87 10.53
CA GLY A 364 16.09 17.82 10.58
C GLY A 364 16.23 17.14 11.94
N SER A 365 15.34 17.41 12.89
CA SER A 365 15.35 16.85 14.24
C SER A 365 13.95 16.43 14.70
N TRP A 366 13.88 15.40 15.54
CA TRP A 366 12.64 15.01 16.22
C TRP A 366 12.34 15.87 17.46
N GLN A 367 13.30 16.68 17.91
CA GLN A 367 13.19 17.46 19.13
C GLN A 367 11.93 18.34 19.18
N PRO A 368 11.53 19.06 18.10
CA PRO A 368 10.32 19.87 18.15
C PRO A 368 9.06 19.06 18.45
N LEU A 369 8.91 17.87 17.84
CA LEU A 369 7.79 16.98 18.12
C LEU A 369 7.85 16.41 19.55
N VAL A 370 9.05 16.05 20.01
CA VAL A 370 9.28 15.58 21.40
C VAL A 370 8.90 16.66 22.41
N ASP A 371 9.27 17.92 22.17
CA ASP A 371 8.95 19.05 23.05
C ASP A 371 7.44 19.34 23.11
N LEU A 372 6.75 19.25 21.97
CA LEU A 372 5.29 19.38 21.90
C LEU A 372 4.58 18.27 22.69
N ILE A 373 5.11 17.05 22.66
CA ILE A 373 4.59 15.94 23.46
C ILE A 373 4.90 16.15 24.95
N ALA A 374 6.15 16.48 25.30
CA ALA A 374 6.59 16.66 26.67
C ALA A 374 5.88 17.83 27.37
N SER A 375 5.55 18.89 26.65
CA SER A 375 4.76 20.03 27.16
C SER A 375 3.27 19.73 27.28
N GLY A 376 2.79 18.60 26.75
CA GLY A 376 1.38 18.23 26.75
C GLY A 376 0.52 18.97 25.72
N GLN A 377 1.14 19.76 24.82
CA GLN A 377 0.44 20.39 23.69
C GLN A 377 -0.06 19.34 22.69
N ILE A 378 0.71 18.26 22.51
CA ILE A 378 0.27 17.02 21.88
C ILE A 378 0.22 15.95 22.98
N LYS A 379 -0.95 15.41 23.30
CA LYS A 379 -1.10 14.44 24.40
C LYS A 379 -0.60 13.04 24.05
N GLY A 380 -0.45 12.76 22.76
CA GLY A 380 0.04 11.48 22.26
C GLY A 380 -0.11 11.38 20.75
N ILE A 381 0.36 10.27 20.21
CA ILE A 381 0.25 9.92 18.79
C ILE A 381 -0.49 8.59 18.68
N VAL A 382 -1.47 8.51 17.78
CA VAL A 382 -2.21 7.28 17.48
C VAL A 382 -2.15 6.99 15.99
N GLY A 383 -1.76 5.77 15.64
CA GLY A 383 -1.88 5.24 14.28
C GLY A 383 -3.30 4.71 14.05
N VAL A 384 -4.07 5.35 13.17
CA VAL A 384 -5.39 4.86 12.71
C VAL A 384 -5.20 4.18 11.36
N VAL A 385 -5.15 2.85 11.38
CA VAL A 385 -4.87 2.00 10.23
C VAL A 385 -5.91 0.89 10.11
N GLY A 386 -6.01 0.31 8.92
CA GLY A 386 -6.91 -0.82 8.63
C GLY A 386 -7.75 -0.59 7.39
N CYS A 387 -8.74 -1.46 7.23
CA CYS A 387 -9.71 -1.43 6.13
C CYS A 387 -11.04 -0.84 6.59
N SER A 388 -11.89 -0.42 5.65
CA SER A 388 -13.27 -0.07 5.97
C SER A 388 -14.11 -1.34 6.20
N SER A 389 -15.30 -1.17 6.77
CA SER A 389 -16.27 -2.25 6.95
C SER A 389 -17.67 -1.72 6.71
N LEU A 390 -18.43 -2.36 5.83
CA LEU A 390 -19.84 -2.00 5.61
C LEU A 390 -20.76 -2.55 6.71
N VAL A 391 -20.36 -3.64 7.37
CA VAL A 391 -21.17 -4.29 8.42
C VAL A 391 -21.02 -3.62 9.78
N ALA A 392 -19.89 -2.95 10.02
CA ALA A 392 -19.57 -2.31 11.29
C ALA A 392 -19.84 -0.80 11.23
N GLY A 393 -21.12 -0.42 11.13
CA GLY A 393 -21.53 0.99 11.22
C GLY A 393 -21.45 1.80 9.92
N GLY A 394 -21.13 1.17 8.79
CA GLY A 394 -21.10 1.79 7.46
C GLY A 394 -19.71 2.19 6.98
N HIS A 395 -19.61 2.52 5.69
CA HIS A 395 -18.35 2.87 5.01
C HIS A 395 -17.67 4.06 5.72
N ASP A 396 -16.48 3.80 6.28
CA ASP A 396 -15.59 4.76 6.96
C ASP A 396 -16.15 5.52 8.16
N VAL A 397 -17.42 5.33 8.53
CA VAL A 397 -18.12 6.05 9.60
C VAL A 397 -17.33 5.98 10.92
N LEU A 398 -16.99 4.77 11.38
CA LEU A 398 -16.30 4.61 12.66
C LEU A 398 -14.86 5.11 12.62
N THR A 399 -14.16 4.96 11.48
CA THR A 399 -12.78 5.42 11.30
C THR A 399 -12.69 6.95 11.35
N VAL A 400 -13.61 7.63 10.68
CA VAL A 400 -13.71 9.09 10.65
C VAL A 400 -14.09 9.62 12.02
N GLU A 401 -15.09 9.03 12.68
CA GLU A 401 -15.52 9.48 14.01
C GLU A 401 -14.47 9.21 15.09
N LEU A 402 -13.76 8.09 15.03
CA LEU A 402 -12.61 7.83 15.91
C LEU A 402 -11.53 8.91 15.73
N THR A 403 -11.18 9.23 14.48
CA THR A 403 -10.18 10.26 14.18
C THR A 403 -10.59 11.61 14.76
N LYS A 404 -11.85 12.04 14.55
CA LYS A 404 -12.38 13.28 15.15
C LYS A 404 -12.26 13.27 16.68
N LYS A 405 -12.64 12.17 17.35
CA LYS A 405 -12.54 12.06 18.82
C LYS A 405 -11.12 12.07 19.35
N LEU A 406 -10.14 11.60 18.59
CA LEU A 406 -8.73 11.68 18.94
C LEU A 406 -8.21 13.12 18.83
N ILE A 407 -8.42 13.77 17.68
CA ILE A 407 -7.91 15.14 17.46
C ILE A 407 -8.60 16.16 18.38
N GLU A 408 -9.90 16.00 18.68
CA GLU A 408 -10.64 16.80 19.68
C GLU A 408 -9.96 16.75 21.06
N LYS A 409 -9.22 15.67 21.36
CA LYS A 409 -8.52 15.46 22.64
C LYS A 409 -7.05 15.87 22.60
N ASP A 410 -6.62 16.61 21.58
CA ASP A 410 -5.23 17.01 21.34
C ASP A 410 -4.28 15.80 21.09
N ILE A 411 -4.80 14.73 20.50
CA ILE A 411 -4.00 13.56 20.10
C ILE A 411 -3.73 13.65 18.60
N LEU A 412 -2.46 13.63 18.22
CA LEU A 412 -2.04 13.62 16.82
C LEU A 412 -2.36 12.26 16.21
N VAL A 413 -2.99 12.25 15.04
CA VAL A 413 -3.32 11.02 14.30
C VAL A 413 -2.39 10.86 13.11
N LEU A 414 -1.78 9.68 13.00
CA LEU A 414 -1.13 9.22 11.78
C LEU A 414 -2.02 8.16 11.15
N THR A 415 -2.17 8.15 9.83
CA THR A 415 -3.02 7.17 9.14
C THR A 415 -2.33 6.60 7.92
N ALA A 416 -2.67 5.37 7.57
CA ALA A 416 -2.18 4.65 6.39
C ALA A 416 -3.25 3.67 5.87
N GLY A 417 -3.09 3.24 4.62
CA GLY A 417 -3.93 2.27 3.95
C GLY A 417 -5.34 2.80 3.65
N CYS A 418 -6.31 1.88 3.60
CA CYS A 418 -7.70 2.21 3.29
C CYS A 418 -8.35 3.20 4.29
N SER A 419 -7.85 3.25 5.53
CA SER A 419 -8.28 4.25 6.52
C SER A 419 -7.96 5.67 6.06
N SER A 420 -6.78 5.91 5.48
CA SER A 420 -6.43 7.21 4.90
C SER A 420 -7.40 7.60 3.80
N GLY A 421 -7.73 6.68 2.90
CA GLY A 421 -8.68 6.94 1.80
C GLY A 421 -10.04 7.44 2.27
N GLY A 422 -10.54 6.97 3.43
CA GLY A 422 -11.78 7.48 4.03
C GLY A 422 -11.58 8.83 4.73
N ILE A 423 -10.53 8.93 5.55
CA ILE A 423 -10.20 10.13 6.34
C ILE A 423 -9.94 11.34 5.43
N GLU A 424 -9.20 11.16 4.33
CA GLU A 424 -8.90 12.21 3.37
C GLU A 424 -10.12 12.66 2.58
N ASN A 425 -10.99 11.71 2.16
CA ASN A 425 -12.23 12.03 1.45
C ASN A 425 -13.19 12.84 2.34
N CYS A 426 -13.18 12.59 3.65
CA CYS A 426 -13.94 13.36 4.64
C CYS A 426 -13.24 14.66 5.10
N GLY A 427 -12.13 15.06 4.48
CA GLY A 427 -11.48 16.36 4.70
C GLY A 427 -10.63 16.45 5.97
N LEU A 428 -10.39 15.35 6.68
CA LEU A 428 -9.62 15.35 7.94
C LEU A 428 -8.10 15.46 7.74
N MET A 429 -7.65 15.46 6.49
CA MET A 429 -6.24 15.66 6.10
C MET A 429 -6.03 17.00 5.39
N THR A 430 -6.99 17.93 5.47
CA THR A 430 -6.85 19.31 5.01
C THR A 430 -6.29 20.19 6.14
N PRO A 431 -5.62 21.32 5.85
CA PRO A 431 -5.21 22.27 6.88
C PRO A 431 -6.39 22.77 7.75
N GLU A 432 -7.56 22.93 7.15
CA GLU A 432 -8.79 23.37 7.80
C GLU A 432 -9.28 22.38 8.86
N ALA A 433 -8.92 21.10 8.76
CA ALA A 433 -9.24 20.08 9.77
C ALA A 433 -8.68 20.41 11.16
N ALA A 434 -7.69 21.31 11.26
CA ALA A 434 -7.21 21.83 12.54
C ALA A 434 -8.34 22.45 13.39
N ASP A 435 -9.40 22.99 12.77
CA ASP A 435 -10.56 23.55 13.50
C ASP A 435 -11.43 22.49 14.19
N LEU A 436 -11.26 21.21 13.84
CA LEU A 436 -11.88 20.08 14.52
C LEU A 436 -11.03 19.58 15.70
N ALA A 437 -9.76 19.98 15.78
CA ALA A 437 -8.87 19.58 16.85
C ALA A 437 -9.13 20.34 18.15
N GLY A 438 -8.67 19.75 19.26
CA GLY A 438 -8.62 20.39 20.57
C GLY A 438 -7.75 21.67 20.56
N PRO A 439 -7.87 22.55 21.57
CA PRO A 439 -7.25 23.87 21.54
C PRO A 439 -5.73 23.86 21.35
N SER A 440 -5.04 22.89 21.96
CA SER A 440 -3.58 22.81 21.91
C SER A 440 -3.11 22.28 20.56
N LEU A 441 -3.69 21.16 20.09
CA LEU A 441 -3.32 20.58 18.80
C LEU A 441 -3.68 21.53 17.65
N ARG A 442 -4.82 22.22 17.73
CA ARG A 442 -5.23 23.25 16.78
C ARG A 442 -4.19 24.37 16.67
N ALA A 443 -3.71 24.88 17.81
CA ALA A 443 -2.71 25.95 17.82
C ALA A 443 -1.41 25.49 17.16
N VAL A 444 -0.96 24.27 17.45
CA VAL A 444 0.23 23.67 16.85
C VAL A 444 0.07 23.51 15.33
N CYS A 445 -1.02 22.90 14.86
CA CYS A 445 -1.27 22.73 13.43
C CYS A 445 -1.33 24.08 12.71
N LYS A 446 -2.08 25.07 13.23
CA LYS A 446 -2.15 26.41 12.63
C LYS A 446 -0.80 27.15 12.61
N GLN A 447 0.07 26.88 13.59
CA GLN A 447 1.41 27.47 13.61
C GLN A 447 2.34 26.83 12.57
N LEU A 448 2.22 25.52 12.35
CA LEU A 448 3.08 24.77 11.45
C LEU A 448 2.61 24.83 9.98
N GLY A 449 1.35 25.20 9.74
CA GLY A 449 0.69 25.09 8.44
C GLY A 449 0.23 23.66 8.17
#